data_AF-A0A075FKQ2-F1
#
_entry.id   AF-A0A075FKQ2-F1
#
_cell.length_a   1.000
_cell.length_b   1.000
_cell.length_c   1.000
_cell.angle_alpha   90.00
_cell.angle_beta   90.00
_cell.angle_gamma   90.00
#
_symmetry.space_group_name_H-M   'P 1'
#
loop_
_entity.id
_entity.type
_entity.pdbx_description
1 polymer ?
#
loop_
_entity_poly.entity_id
_entity_poly.type
_entity_poly.pdbx_seq_one_letter_code
_entity_poly.pdbx_strand_id
1 'polypeptide(L)'
;MGRKRKKIIRVTRKLPKVYNCPNCGRVSMRINRTPIKEDKSTFQPGVARRTLYDVKVLCGDCNITKDYESRKEPIDLYNDFVDWFMKSGRT
;
A
#
# COMPACT_ATOMS: atom_id res chain seq x y z
N MET A 1 33.95 -2.08 38.98
CA MET A 1 33.27 -2.96 38.01
C MET A 1 31.81 -2.52 37.86
N GLY A 2 31.51 -1.69 36.85
CA GLY A 2 30.18 -1.13 36.66
C GLY A 2 29.27 -2.04 35.83
N ARG A 3 28.05 -2.28 36.33
CA ARG A 3 27.02 -3.07 35.63
C ARG A 3 26.61 -2.35 34.35
N LYS A 4 26.94 -2.90 33.18
CA LYS A 4 26.50 -2.35 31.87
C LYS A 4 24.97 -2.27 31.82
N ARG A 5 24.44 -1.08 31.54
CA ARG A 5 22.99 -0.84 31.42
C ARG A 5 22.46 -1.62 30.21
N LYS A 6 21.42 -2.44 30.41
CA LYS A 6 20.72 -3.11 29.30
C LYS A 6 19.92 -2.09 28.49
N LYS A 7 20.06 -2.12 27.17
CA LYS A 7 19.26 -1.29 26.26
C LYS A 7 17.84 -1.86 26.22
N ILE A 8 16.84 -1.06 26.59
CA ILE A 8 15.43 -1.45 26.47
C ILE A 8 15.06 -1.31 25.00
N ILE A 9 14.97 -2.43 24.28
CA ILE A 9 14.52 -2.46 22.88
C ILE A 9 13.00 -2.54 22.91
N ARG A 10 12.34 -1.45 22.50
CA ARG A 10 10.88 -1.43 22.31
C ARG A 10 10.56 -2.03 20.94
N VAL A 11 9.80 -3.12 20.90
CA VAL A 11 9.31 -3.70 19.65
C VAL A 11 8.17 -2.84 19.13
N THR A 12 8.34 -2.23 17.95
CA THR A 12 7.27 -1.51 17.25
C THR A 12 6.55 -2.44 16.28
N ARG A 13 5.22 -2.44 16.30
CA ARG A 13 4.41 -3.18 15.33
C ARG A 13 4.49 -2.46 13.98
N LYS A 14 4.72 -3.21 12.90
CA LYS A 14 4.78 -2.69 11.52
C LYS A 14 3.64 -3.29 10.71
N LEU A 15 3.06 -2.50 9.82
CA LEU A 15 2.10 -3.00 8.84
C LEU A 15 2.77 -4.00 7.89
N PRO A 16 2.04 -5.04 7.45
CA PRO A 16 2.55 -5.97 6.46
C PRO A 16 2.78 -5.24 5.13
N LYS A 17 3.91 -5.55 4.50
CA LYS A 17 4.27 -5.05 3.16
C LYS A 17 4.06 -6.10 2.06
N VAL A 18 3.61 -7.28 2.46
CA VAL A 18 3.53 -8.46 1.63
C VAL A 18 2.09 -8.93 1.65
N TYR A 19 1.53 -9.19 0.46
CA TYR A 19 0.11 -9.45 0.27
C TYR A 19 -0.11 -10.73 -0.53
N ASN A 20 -1.22 -11.41 -0.24
CA ASN A 20 -1.59 -12.65 -0.89
C ASN A 20 -2.42 -12.34 -2.13
N CYS A 21 -2.29 -13.13 -3.20
CA CYS A 21 -3.19 -13.01 -4.33
C CYS A 21 -4.52 -13.73 -4.04
N PRO A 22 -5.68 -13.10 -4.27
CA PRO A 22 -6.98 -13.75 -4.11
C PRO A 22 -7.26 -14.84 -5.17
N ASN A 23 -6.55 -14.85 -6.31
CA ASN A 23 -6.74 -15.84 -7.37
C ASN A 23 -5.89 -17.10 -7.16
N CYS A 24 -4.57 -16.96 -6.99
CA CYS A 24 -3.65 -18.11 -6.91
C CYS A 24 -3.23 -18.49 -5.48
N GLY A 25 -3.62 -17.71 -4.46
CA GLY A 25 -3.29 -17.96 -3.06
C GLY A 25 -1.82 -17.74 -2.68
N ARG A 26 -0.95 -17.43 -3.65
CA ARG A 26 0.48 -17.18 -3.42
C ARG A 26 0.75 -15.75 -2.97
N VAL A 27 1.90 -15.56 -2.33
CA VAL A 27 2.38 -14.27 -1.81
C VAL A 27 3.09 -13.48 -2.92
N SER A 28 2.34 -13.00 -3.93
CA SER A 28 2.92 -12.41 -5.15
C SER A 28 2.30 -11.08 -5.59
N MET A 29 1.51 -10.44 -4.73
CA MET A 29 0.91 -9.14 -5.00
C MET A 29 1.92 -8.01 -4.74
N ARG A 30 2.13 -7.17 -5.75
CA ARG A 30 3.01 -5.98 -5.70
C ARG A 30 2.18 -4.73 -5.91
N ILE A 31 2.38 -3.73 -5.06
CA ILE A 31 1.68 -2.44 -5.10
C ILE A 31 2.72 -1.35 -5.37
N ASN A 32 2.76 -0.87 -6.61
CA ASN A 32 3.69 0.16 -7.03
C ASN A 32 3.01 1.52 -6.99
N ARG A 33 3.50 2.42 -6.13
CA ARG A 33 2.96 3.77 -5.95
C ARG A 33 3.89 4.78 -6.59
N THR A 34 3.38 5.52 -7.57
CA THR A 34 4.06 6.64 -8.19
C THR A 34 3.31 7.92 -7.85
N PRO A 35 3.94 8.92 -7.19
CA PRO A 35 3.28 10.17 -6.89
C PRO A 35 2.98 10.90 -8.19
N ILE A 36 1.71 11.29 -8.38
CA ILE A 36 1.34 12.15 -9.48
C ILE A 36 1.80 13.55 -9.10
N LYS A 37 2.66 14.14 -9.92
CA LYS A 37 3.12 15.52 -9.75
C LYS A 37 2.02 16.47 -10.25
N GLU A 38 0.84 16.40 -9.66
CA GLU A 38 -0.20 17.37 -9.97
C GLU A 38 0.09 18.65 -9.16
N ASP A 39 0.62 19.59 -9.93
CA ASP A 39 0.63 21.03 -9.78
C ASP A 39 0.67 21.58 -8.37
N LYS A 40 1.84 22.15 -8.04
CA LYS A 40 2.03 23.44 -7.34
C LYS A 40 0.76 24.00 -6.70
N SER A 41 0.15 23.29 -5.75
CA SER A 41 -1.05 23.76 -5.09
C SER A 41 -0.59 24.94 -4.26
N THR A 42 -0.98 26.14 -4.68
CA THR A 42 -0.69 27.41 -4.02
C THR A 42 -0.79 27.21 -2.51
N PHE A 43 0.30 27.52 -1.80
CA PHE A 43 0.40 27.34 -0.35
C PHE A 43 -0.71 28.14 0.33
N GLN A 44 -1.83 27.50 0.62
CA GLN A 44 -2.88 28.06 1.46
C GLN A 44 -2.70 27.50 2.88
N PRO A 45 -2.39 28.35 3.88
CA PRO A 45 -2.28 27.91 5.26
C PRO A 45 -3.63 27.33 5.72
N GLY A 46 -3.64 26.08 6.18
CA GLY A 46 -4.83 25.38 6.68
C GLY A 46 -5.32 24.20 5.83
N VAL A 47 -4.83 24.02 4.59
CA VAL A 47 -5.19 22.88 3.74
C VAL A 47 -4.10 21.82 3.81
N ALA A 48 -4.44 20.62 4.27
CA ALA A 48 -3.51 19.49 4.30
C ALA A 48 -3.01 19.17 2.87
N ARG A 49 -1.69 19.12 2.69
CA ARG A 49 -1.06 18.67 1.43
C ARG A 49 -1.51 17.24 1.14
N ARG A 50 -2.37 17.06 0.15
CA ARG A 50 -2.86 15.74 -0.26
C ARG A 50 -2.27 15.37 -1.61
N THR A 51 -1.11 14.71 -1.60
CA THR A 51 -0.48 14.16 -2.80
C THR A 51 -1.34 13.01 -3.35
N LEU A 52 -1.74 13.10 -4.62
CA LEU A 52 -2.34 11.99 -5.36
C LEU A 52 -1.24 11.02 -5.80
N TYR A 53 -1.55 9.73 -5.82
CA TYR A 53 -0.66 8.67 -6.32
C TYR A 53 -1.37 7.87 -7.41
N ASP A 54 -0.66 7.64 -8.50
CA ASP A 54 -0.94 6.59 -9.46
C ASP A 54 -0.44 5.29 -8.84
N VAL A 55 -1.34 4.31 -8.69
CA VAL A 55 -1.01 3.04 -8.05
C VAL A 55 -1.35 1.89 -8.96
N LYS A 56 -0.33 1.09 -9.28
CA LYS A 56 -0.48 -0.15 -10.05
C LYS A 56 -0.38 -1.34 -9.12
N VAL A 57 -1.47 -2.11 -9.04
CA VAL A 57 -1.55 -3.36 -8.27
C VAL A 57 -1.41 -4.51 -9.25
N LEU A 58 -0.40 -5.37 -9.06
CA LEU A 58 -0.10 -6.48 -9.96
C LEU A 58 0.23 -7.78 -9.21
N CYS A 59 -0.30 -8.89 -9.70
CA CYS A 59 0.03 -10.23 -9.27
C CYS A 59 1.14 -10.80 -10.15
N GLY A 60 2.27 -11.22 -9.57
CA GLY A 60 3.39 -11.77 -10.32
C GLY A 60 3.19 -13.19 -10.87
N ASP A 61 2.28 -13.99 -10.31
CA ASP A 61 2.01 -15.36 -10.77
C ASP A 61 0.86 -15.43 -11.78
N CYS A 62 -0.20 -14.67 -11.52
CA CYS A 62 -1.49 -14.78 -12.18
C CYS A 62 -1.79 -13.62 -13.15
N ASN A 63 -0.84 -12.68 -13.29
CA ASN A 63 -0.89 -11.52 -14.17
C ASN A 63 -2.14 -10.64 -14.05
N ILE A 64 -2.86 -10.70 -12.92
CA ILE A 64 -3.97 -9.77 -12.66
C ILE A 64 -3.39 -8.40 -12.36
N THR A 65 -3.86 -7.40 -13.09
CA THR A 65 -3.44 -6.01 -12.93
C THR A 65 -4.65 -5.10 -12.74
N LYS A 66 -4.51 -4.12 -11.85
CA LYS A 66 -5.49 -3.07 -11.65
C LYS A 66 -4.79 -1.77 -11.29
N ASP A 67 -5.17 -0.71 -11.99
CA ASP A 67 -4.68 0.64 -11.75
C ASP A 67 -5.70 1.41 -10.92
N TYR A 68 -5.20 2.21 -9.98
CA TYR A 68 -5.97 3.05 -9.07
C TYR A 68 -5.32 4.43 -8.98
N GLU A 69 -6.15 5.47 -8.89
CA GLU A 69 -5.73 6.82 -8.51
C GLU A 69 -6.22 7.06 -7.09
N SER A 70 -5.31 7.08 -6.11
CA SER A 70 -5.73 7.20 -4.72
C SER A 70 -4.66 7.77 -3.79
N ARG A 71 -5.14 8.21 -2.62
CA ARG A 71 -4.34 8.73 -1.51
C ARG A 71 -4.19 7.73 -0.36
N LYS A 72 -4.85 6.56 -0.48
CA LYS A 72 -4.97 5.55 0.57
C LYS A 72 -3.64 4.86 0.89
N GLU A 73 -3.56 4.13 2.01
CA GLU A 73 -2.40 3.31 2.35
C GLU A 73 -2.34 1.99 1.55
N PRO A 74 -1.18 1.30 1.45
CA PRO A 74 -1.05 0.15 0.55
C PRO A 74 -2.00 -0.98 0.96
N ILE A 75 -2.26 -1.09 2.26
CA ILE A 75 -3.21 -2.04 2.83
C ILE A 75 -4.65 -1.77 2.38
N ASP A 76 -5.06 -0.51 2.35
CA ASP A 76 -6.43 -0.15 1.94
C ASP A 76 -6.64 -0.43 0.45
N LEU A 77 -5.62 -0.15 -0.38
CA LEU A 77 -5.67 -0.48 -1.81
C LEU A 77 -5.72 -1.99 -2.06
N TYR A 78 -5.03 -2.76 -1.22
CA TYR A 78 -5.14 -4.22 -1.27
C TYR A 78 -6.56 -4.68 -0.94
N ASN A 79 -7.19 -4.12 0.10
CA ASN A 79 -8.55 -4.46 0.46
C ASN A 79 -9.55 -4.07 -0.65
N ASP A 80 -9.43 -2.86 -1.19
CA ASP A 80 -10.25 -2.41 -2.34
C ASP A 80 -10.07 -3.34 -3.54
N PHE A 81 -8.84 -3.85 -3.77
CA PHE A 81 -8.55 -4.80 -4.83
C PHE A 81 -9.20 -6.17 -4.59
N VAL A 82 -9.14 -6.69 -3.36
CA VAL A 82 -9.79 -7.96 -3.00
C VAL A 82 -11.30 -7.82 -3.16
N ASP A 83 -11.89 -6.73 -2.66
CA ASP A 83 -13.32 -6.47 -2.80
C ASP A 83 -13.72 -6.33 -4.27
N TRP A 84 -12.92 -5.62 -5.08
CA TRP A 84 -13.13 -5.55 -6.52
C TRP A 84 -13.04 -6.92 -7.18
N PHE A 85 -12.05 -7.75 -6.80
CA PHE A 85 -11.87 -9.09 -7.34
C PHE A 85 -13.06 -10.01 -7.00
N MET A 86 -13.51 -10.00 -5.74
CA MET A 86 -14.63 -10.81 -5.29
C MET A 86 -15.97 -10.35 -5.88
N LYS A 87 -16.17 -9.03 -6.06
CA LYS A 87 -17.39 -8.49 -6.70
C LYS A 87 -17.42 -8.72 -8.20
N SER A 88 -16.26 -8.61 -8.87
CA SER A 88 -16.18 -8.77 -10.32
C SER A 88 -16.17 -10.23 -10.77
N GLY A 89 -16.13 -11.19 -9.83
CA GLY A 89 -16.43 -12.60 -10.05
C GLY A 89 -15.98 -13.12 -11.40
N ARG A 90 -14.69 -12.94 -11.75
CA ARG A 90 -14.21 -13.42 -13.05
C ARG A 90 -14.09 -14.94 -13.02
N THR A 91 -15.10 -15.57 -13.62
CA THR A 91 -14.97 -16.77 -14.46
C THR A 91 -13.98 -16.56 -15.59
#